data_AF-A0A6G0WK77-F1
#
_entry.id   AF-A0A6G0WK77-F1
#
_cell.length_a   1.000
_cell.length_b   1.000
_cell.length_c   1.000
_cell.angle_alpha   90.00
_cell.angle_beta   90.00
_cell.angle_gamma   90.00
#
_symmetry.space_group_name_H-M   'P 1'
#
loop_
_entity.id
_entity.type
_entity.pdbx_description
1 polymer ?
#
loop_
_entity_poly.entity_id
_entity_poly.type
_entity_poly.pdbx_seq_one_letter_code
_entity_poly.pdbx_strand_id
1 'polypeptide(L)'
;MVGFSPHLTEKLFSVFTAADQVTSRRTSSYSMALKRINKELLDLGKDPPANCSAGPVGDDLFHWQATIMGPEDSPYAGGVYFLNIHFPADYPFKPPKVNFTTRIYHCNINANGGICLDILKDQWSPALTISKVLLSICSLLTDANPDDPLVPEIAQIYRTDRSKHDATAREWTANVVEGFERANQWYGSVKMEQHLWAPIGVVFEAARSAVVPTVVGCGSSSRLFADNRHNFPTNA
;
A
#
# COMPACT_ATOMS: atom_id res chain seq x y z
N MET A 1 -8.31 31.11 60.36
CA MET A 1 -7.40 30.14 59.72
C MET A 1 -8.25 28.97 59.23
N VAL A 2 -8.45 28.85 57.92
CA VAL A 2 -9.13 27.69 57.32
C VAL A 2 -8.11 26.56 57.22
N GLY A 3 -8.25 25.54 58.05
CA GLY A 3 -7.41 24.34 58.03
C GLY A 3 -7.81 23.43 56.87
N PHE A 4 -6.90 23.22 55.92
CA PHE A 4 -7.07 22.22 54.88
C PHE A 4 -6.90 20.81 55.46
N SER A 5 -7.84 19.91 55.15
CA SER A 5 -7.81 18.52 55.59
C SER A 5 -6.63 17.77 54.95
N PRO A 6 -5.75 17.10 55.73
CA PRO A 6 -4.55 16.42 55.23
C PRO A 6 -4.86 15.23 54.29
N HIS A 7 -6.12 14.79 54.22
CA HIS A 7 -6.55 13.75 53.28
C HIS A 7 -6.74 14.24 51.84
N LEU A 8 -6.89 15.55 51.60
CA LEU A 8 -7.06 16.11 50.26
C LEU A 8 -5.72 16.26 49.53
N THR A 9 -4.64 16.50 50.27
CA THR A 9 -3.29 16.73 49.72
C THR A 9 -2.62 15.46 49.20
N GLU A 10 -2.83 14.31 49.86
CA GLU A 10 -2.27 13.02 49.40
C GLU A 10 -2.95 12.50 48.13
N LYS A 11 -4.27 12.68 48.00
CA LYS A 11 -5.01 12.30 46.78
C LYS A 11 -4.57 13.11 45.57
N LEU A 12 -4.36 14.41 45.74
CA LEU A 12 -3.86 15.26 44.65
C LEU A 12 -2.40 14.91 44.30
N PHE A 13 -1.53 14.71 45.29
CA PHE A 13 -0.13 14.32 45.05
C PHE A 13 0.01 12.97 44.31
N SER A 14 -0.84 11.99 44.64
CA SER A 14 -0.92 10.70 43.96
C SER A 14 -1.36 10.83 42.50
N VAL A 15 -2.37 11.67 42.22
CA VAL A 15 -2.85 11.93 40.86
C VAL A 15 -1.79 12.66 40.02
N PHE A 16 -1.07 13.63 40.59
CA PHE A 16 0.05 14.30 39.92
C PHE A 16 1.20 13.33 39.58
N THR A 17 1.58 12.46 40.53
CA THR A 17 2.64 11.47 40.31
C THR A 17 2.25 10.44 39.24
N ALA A 18 0.97 10.02 39.20
CA ALA A 18 0.46 9.12 38.18
C ALA A 18 0.47 9.76 36.78
N ALA A 19 0.12 11.05 36.66
CA ALA A 19 0.16 11.78 35.40
C ALA A 19 1.59 11.91 34.85
N ASP A 20 2.59 12.18 35.70
CA ASP A 20 4.00 12.25 35.29
C ASP A 20 4.56 10.88 34.85
N GLN A 21 4.19 9.80 35.56
CA GLN A 21 4.59 8.45 35.15
C GLN A 21 3.91 7.99 33.85
N VAL A 22 2.65 8.34 33.63
CA VAL A 22 1.92 8.05 32.39
C VAL A 22 2.52 8.84 31.22
N THR A 23 2.89 10.10 31.43
CA THR A 23 3.53 10.94 30.41
C THR A 23 4.93 10.42 30.05
N SER A 24 5.73 10.02 31.05
CA SER A 24 7.05 9.39 30.85
C SER A 24 7.00 8.03 30.14
N ARG A 25 5.99 7.18 30.44
CA ARG A 25 5.80 5.91 29.72
C ARG A 25 5.34 6.12 28.27
N ARG A 26 4.50 7.14 28.00
CA ARG A 26 4.06 7.48 26.64
C ARG A 26 5.22 7.98 25.76
N THR A 27 6.10 8.82 26.28
CA THR A 27 7.28 9.30 25.53
C THR A 27 8.28 8.19 25.25
N SER A 28 8.47 7.25 26.20
CA SER A 28 9.32 6.07 26.02
C SER A 28 8.80 5.11 24.93
N SER A 29 7.49 4.81 24.93
CA SER A 29 6.85 3.96 23.89
C SER A 29 6.99 4.58 22.50
N TYR A 30 6.72 5.89 22.37
CA TYR A 30 6.87 6.62 21.12
C TYR A 30 8.30 6.55 20.58
N SER A 31 9.30 6.67 21.46
CA SER A 31 10.72 6.53 21.09
C SER A 31 11.05 5.14 20.55
N MET A 32 10.50 4.07 21.12
CA MET A 32 10.71 2.70 20.64
C MET A 32 9.99 2.42 19.32
N ALA A 33 8.73 2.86 19.21
CA ALA A 33 7.96 2.75 17.97
C ALA A 33 8.67 3.47 16.82
N LEU A 34 9.14 4.69 17.05
CA LEU A 34 9.84 5.48 16.05
C LEU A 34 11.16 4.81 15.60
N LYS A 35 11.94 4.23 16.52
CA LYS A 35 13.15 3.47 16.16
C LYS A 35 12.82 2.26 15.30
N ARG A 36 11.75 1.55 15.64
CA ARG A 36 11.28 0.39 14.88
C ARG A 36 10.81 0.78 13.46
N ILE A 37 10.00 1.83 13.35
CA ILE A 37 9.49 2.35 12.07
C ILE A 37 10.65 2.80 11.17
N ASN A 38 11.61 3.55 11.70
CA ASN A 38 12.79 3.98 10.93
C ASN A 38 13.63 2.79 10.45
N LYS A 39 13.79 1.76 11.29
CA LYS A 39 14.48 0.53 10.89
C LYS A 39 13.76 -0.12 9.69
N GLU A 40 12.44 -0.25 9.74
CA GLU A 40 11.68 -0.83 8.62
C GLU A 40 11.73 0.02 7.37
N LEU A 41 11.74 1.35 7.48
CA LEU A 41 11.91 2.25 6.34
C LEU A 41 13.25 2.01 5.64
N LEU A 42 14.33 1.86 6.42
CA LEU A 42 15.66 1.54 5.88
C LEU A 42 15.71 0.14 5.28
N ASP A 43 15.07 -0.84 5.91
CA ASP A 43 15.05 -2.22 5.43
C ASP A 43 14.24 -2.32 4.12
N LEU A 44 13.11 -1.60 4.00
CA LEU A 44 12.34 -1.46 2.75
C LEU A 44 13.13 -0.79 1.62
N GLY A 45 13.94 0.22 1.93
CA GLY A 45 14.79 0.89 0.94
C GLY A 45 15.93 0.01 0.44
N LYS A 46 16.36 -0.98 1.22
CA LYS A 46 17.41 -1.94 0.86
C LYS A 46 16.87 -3.15 0.11
N ASP A 47 15.73 -3.68 0.55
CA ASP A 47 15.12 -4.89 0.03
C ASP A 47 13.59 -4.67 -0.10
N PRO A 48 13.16 -3.96 -1.16
CA PRO A 48 11.75 -3.68 -1.36
C PRO A 48 10.99 -4.98 -1.72
N PRO A 49 9.82 -5.24 -1.11
CA PRO A 49 8.97 -6.36 -1.51
C PRO A 49 8.60 -6.24 -3.00
N ALA A 50 8.64 -7.37 -3.71
CA ALA A 50 8.22 -7.42 -5.11
C ALA A 50 6.83 -6.81 -5.27
N ASN A 51 6.66 -5.99 -6.31
CA ASN A 51 5.39 -5.34 -6.66
C ASN A 51 4.80 -4.41 -5.60
N CYS A 52 5.55 -4.07 -4.53
CA CYS A 52 5.07 -3.11 -3.53
C CYS A 52 6.12 -2.04 -3.21
N SER A 53 5.64 -0.86 -2.83
CA SER A 53 6.46 0.21 -2.25
C SER A 53 5.75 0.82 -1.06
N ALA A 54 6.48 1.34 -0.09
CA ALA A 54 5.90 2.08 1.03
C ALA A 54 6.87 3.12 1.59
N GLY A 55 6.32 4.20 2.13
CA GLY A 55 7.10 5.23 2.80
C GLY A 55 6.24 6.30 3.49
N PRO A 56 6.85 7.16 4.31
CA PRO A 56 6.13 8.20 5.05
C PRO A 56 5.50 9.24 4.13
N VAL A 57 4.36 9.78 4.56
CA VAL A 57 3.66 10.87 3.88
C VAL A 57 4.06 12.19 4.55
N GLY A 58 4.79 13.03 3.83
CA GLY A 58 5.31 14.28 4.37
C GLY A 58 6.30 14.04 5.51
N ASP A 59 6.14 14.78 6.61
CA ASP A 59 7.05 14.72 7.77
C ASP A 59 6.58 13.75 8.87
N ASP A 60 5.38 13.15 8.73
CA ASP A 60 4.84 12.22 9.74
C ASP A 60 5.31 10.79 9.49
N LEU A 61 6.30 10.35 10.27
CA LEU A 61 6.84 8.99 10.20
C LEU A 61 5.84 7.91 10.65
N PHE A 62 4.76 8.26 11.37
CA PHE A 62 3.72 7.31 11.79
C PHE A 62 2.58 7.16 10.77
N HIS A 63 2.63 7.90 9.66
CA HIS A 63 1.68 7.79 8.57
C HIS A 63 2.40 7.52 7.26
N TRP A 64 2.20 6.32 6.72
CA TRP A 64 2.80 5.90 5.45
C TRP A 64 1.74 5.73 4.38
N GLN A 65 2.18 5.90 3.14
CA GLN A 65 1.47 5.46 1.96
C GLN A 65 2.22 4.26 1.39
N ALA A 66 1.45 3.26 0.96
CA ALA A 66 1.96 2.13 0.21
C ALA A 66 1.27 2.02 -1.15
N THR A 67 1.96 1.37 -2.08
CA THR A 67 1.46 1.02 -3.40
C THR A 67 1.66 -0.48 -3.58
N ILE A 68 0.62 -1.14 -4.09
CA ILE A 68 0.65 -2.54 -4.52
C ILE A 68 0.30 -2.57 -6.00
N MET A 69 1.17 -3.15 -6.81
CA MET A 69 0.85 -3.52 -8.19
C MET A 69 0.03 -4.82 -8.12
N GLY A 70 -1.11 -4.84 -8.79
CA GLY A 70 -1.98 -6.01 -8.80
C GLY A 70 -1.25 -7.26 -9.33
N PRO A 71 -1.35 -8.42 -8.66
CA PRO A 71 -0.66 -9.65 -9.08
C PRO A 71 -1.03 -10.07 -10.51
N GLU A 72 -0.05 -10.49 -11.31
CA GLU A 72 -0.21 -10.79 -12.74
C GLU A 72 -1.15 -11.97 -13.03
N ASP A 73 -1.26 -12.90 -12.09
CA ASP A 73 -2.09 -14.10 -12.14
C ASP A 73 -3.47 -13.91 -11.49
N SER A 74 -3.85 -12.66 -11.18
CA SER A 74 -5.10 -12.29 -10.55
C SER A 74 -5.96 -11.39 -11.46
N PRO A 75 -7.28 -11.24 -11.22
CA PRO A 75 -8.10 -10.28 -11.95
C PRO A 75 -7.73 -8.80 -11.68
N TYR A 76 -6.75 -8.57 -10.79
CA TYR A 76 -6.22 -7.27 -10.42
C TYR A 76 -4.96 -6.87 -11.22
N ALA A 77 -4.46 -7.75 -12.09
CA ALA A 77 -3.28 -7.53 -12.92
C ALA A 77 -3.32 -6.17 -13.66
N GLY A 78 -2.20 -5.46 -13.64
CA GLY A 78 -2.05 -4.12 -14.22
C GLY A 78 -2.64 -2.97 -13.38
N GLY A 79 -3.42 -3.28 -12.34
CA GLY A 79 -3.94 -2.29 -11.39
C GLY A 79 -2.86 -1.70 -10.49
N VAL A 80 -3.03 -0.42 -10.11
CA VAL A 80 -2.19 0.27 -9.13
C VAL A 80 -3.05 0.63 -7.92
N TYR A 81 -2.78 -0.03 -6.79
CA TYR A 81 -3.57 0.13 -5.57
C TYR A 81 -2.79 0.90 -4.52
N PHE A 82 -3.34 2.03 -4.08
CA PHE A 82 -2.80 2.82 -2.99
C PHE A 82 -3.42 2.40 -1.66
N LEU A 83 -2.59 2.38 -0.61
CA LEU A 83 -2.98 2.05 0.75
C LEU A 83 -2.43 3.10 1.71
N ASN A 84 -3.20 3.41 2.75
CA ASN A 84 -2.73 4.18 3.89
C ASN A 84 -2.37 3.23 5.04
N ILE A 85 -1.27 3.53 5.71
CA ILE A 85 -0.75 2.77 6.85
C ILE A 85 -0.55 3.76 8.00
N HIS A 86 -1.23 3.53 9.13
CA HIS A 86 -1.07 4.31 10.34
C HIS A 86 -0.51 3.44 11.47
N PHE A 87 0.66 3.81 11.97
CA PHE A 87 1.28 3.12 13.10
C PHE A 87 0.72 3.64 14.42
N PRO A 88 0.37 2.76 15.38
CA PRO A 88 0.02 3.19 16.72
C PRO A 88 1.29 3.56 17.52
N ALA A 89 1.12 4.33 18.60
CA ALA A 89 2.23 4.76 19.46
C ALA A 89 2.94 3.62 20.21
N ASP A 90 2.32 2.45 20.28
CA ASP A 90 2.84 1.21 20.87
C ASP A 90 3.25 0.17 19.82
N TYR A 91 3.43 0.58 18.56
CA TYR A 91 4.07 -0.26 17.55
C TYR A 91 5.48 -0.70 18.01
N PRO A 92 5.88 -1.97 17.84
CA PRO A 92 5.23 -3.06 17.10
C PRO A 92 4.34 -3.98 17.94
N PHE A 93 3.98 -3.60 19.18
CA PHE A 93 3.16 -4.46 20.04
C PHE A 93 1.67 -4.46 19.66
N LYS A 94 1.22 -3.45 18.93
CA LYS A 94 -0.07 -3.44 18.23
C LYS A 94 0.12 -3.34 16.72
N PRO A 95 -0.79 -3.92 15.92
CA PRO A 95 -0.72 -3.85 14.47
C PRO A 95 -0.90 -2.41 13.97
N PRO A 96 -0.33 -2.07 12.79
CA PRO A 96 -0.66 -0.85 12.10
C PRO A 96 -2.09 -0.94 11.55
N LYS A 97 -2.76 0.20 11.41
CA LYS A 97 -4.03 0.27 10.67
C LYS A 97 -3.71 0.41 9.19
N VAL A 98 -4.17 -0.54 8.37
CA VAL A 98 -3.96 -0.54 6.93
C VAL A 98 -5.29 -0.50 6.21
N ASN A 99 -5.43 0.42 5.27
CA ASN A 99 -6.66 0.61 4.50
C ASN A 99 -6.33 0.91 3.04
N PHE A 100 -7.08 0.31 2.11
CA PHE A 100 -7.06 0.71 0.72
C PHE A 100 -7.63 2.12 0.56
N THR A 101 -6.94 2.96 -0.19
CA THR A 101 -7.48 4.25 -0.67
C THR A 101 -8.00 4.12 -2.09
N THR A 102 -7.39 3.26 -2.90
CA THR A 102 -7.93 2.84 -4.20
C THR A 102 -9.12 1.89 -3.99
N ARG A 103 -10.24 2.16 -4.67
CA ARG A 103 -11.40 1.25 -4.65
C ARG A 103 -11.06 -0.07 -5.35
N ILE A 104 -11.53 -1.18 -4.81
CA ILE A 104 -11.29 -2.52 -5.33
C ILE A 104 -12.52 -3.41 -5.14
N TYR A 105 -12.77 -4.30 -6.10
CA TYR A 105 -13.82 -5.32 -6.00
C TYR A 105 -13.22 -6.60 -5.41
N HIS A 106 -13.38 -6.80 -4.10
CA HIS A 106 -12.80 -7.93 -3.37
C HIS A 106 -13.64 -8.27 -2.13
N CYS A 107 -13.85 -9.56 -1.82
CA CYS A 107 -14.75 -9.94 -0.73
C CYS A 107 -14.20 -9.65 0.68
N ASN A 108 -12.87 -9.63 0.86
CA ASN A 108 -12.22 -9.27 2.13
C ASN A 108 -11.86 -7.78 2.25
N ILE A 109 -12.25 -6.92 1.30
CA ILE A 109 -11.97 -5.47 1.34
C ILE A 109 -13.30 -4.72 1.17
N ASN A 110 -13.68 -3.91 2.15
CA ASN A 110 -14.95 -3.17 2.09
C ASN A 110 -14.85 -1.85 1.32
N ALA A 111 -15.98 -1.17 1.12
CA ALA A 111 -16.05 0.10 0.38
C ALA A 111 -15.25 1.26 1.02
N ASN A 112 -14.95 1.18 2.32
CA ASN A 112 -14.11 2.13 3.03
C ASN A 112 -12.61 1.73 3.01
N GLY A 113 -12.27 0.68 2.25
CA GLY A 113 -10.92 0.15 2.13
C GLY A 113 -10.44 -0.64 3.34
N GLY A 114 -11.30 -0.93 4.31
CA GLY A 114 -10.96 -1.80 5.44
C GLY A 114 -10.70 -3.23 4.96
N ILE A 115 -9.66 -3.85 5.49
CA ILE A 115 -9.18 -5.18 5.09
C ILE A 115 -9.51 -6.19 6.19
N CYS A 116 -10.10 -7.33 5.84
CA CYS A 116 -10.13 -8.48 6.72
C CYS A 116 -8.90 -9.35 6.46
N LEU A 117 -7.91 -9.21 7.34
CA LEU A 117 -6.69 -10.00 7.35
C LEU A 117 -6.32 -10.25 8.82
N ASP A 118 -6.17 -11.51 9.20
CA ASP A 118 -5.95 -11.98 10.58
C ASP A 118 -4.69 -11.39 11.21
N ILE A 119 -3.60 -11.25 10.44
CA ILE A 119 -2.36 -10.64 10.91
C ILE A 119 -2.51 -9.16 11.25
N LEU A 120 -3.57 -8.47 10.79
CA LEU A 120 -3.89 -7.09 11.19
C LEU A 120 -4.81 -7.03 12.42
N LYS A 121 -5.17 -8.18 12.98
CA LYS A 121 -6.10 -8.34 14.10
C LYS A 121 -5.47 -9.20 15.20
N ASP A 122 -5.92 -10.43 15.34
CA ASP A 122 -5.62 -11.36 16.43
C ASP A 122 -4.34 -12.18 16.20
N GLN A 123 -3.93 -12.34 14.94
CA GLN A 123 -2.67 -13.03 14.58
C GLN A 123 -1.48 -12.06 14.42
N TRP A 124 -1.62 -10.80 14.87
CA TRP A 124 -0.51 -9.87 14.87
C TRP A 124 0.61 -10.34 15.81
N SER A 125 1.84 -10.35 15.29
CA SER A 125 3.05 -10.58 16.08
C SER A 125 4.01 -9.40 15.92
N PRO A 126 4.67 -8.94 16.99
CA PRO A 126 5.70 -7.90 16.90
C PRO A 126 6.87 -8.25 15.96
N ALA A 127 7.01 -9.51 15.55
CA ALA A 127 8.00 -9.96 14.57
C ALA A 127 7.57 -9.76 13.10
N LEU A 128 6.29 -9.42 12.86
CA LEU A 128 5.80 -9.02 11.54
C LEU A 128 6.29 -7.61 11.20
N THR A 129 6.53 -7.38 9.91
CA THR A 129 6.99 -6.12 9.34
C THR A 129 6.01 -5.63 8.28
N ILE A 130 6.08 -4.36 7.89
CA ILE A 130 5.29 -3.79 6.81
C ILE A 130 5.52 -4.55 5.50
N SER A 131 6.76 -4.95 5.18
CA SER A 131 7.02 -5.78 4.00
C SER A 131 6.21 -7.08 4.02
N LYS A 132 6.17 -7.77 5.16
CA LYS A 132 5.38 -9.00 5.32
C LYS A 132 3.88 -8.73 5.21
N VAL A 133 3.40 -7.63 5.81
CA VAL A 133 1.99 -7.22 5.71
C VAL A 133 1.60 -6.98 4.25
N LEU A 134 2.41 -6.24 3.48
CA LEU A 134 2.13 -5.96 2.07
C LEU A 134 2.15 -7.24 1.22
N LEU A 135 3.09 -8.14 1.47
CA LEU A 135 3.13 -9.45 0.81
C LEU A 135 1.89 -10.31 1.14
N SER A 136 1.43 -10.30 2.40
CA SER A 136 0.19 -10.97 2.79
C SER A 136 -1.04 -10.37 2.11
N ILE A 137 -1.08 -9.05 1.92
CA ILE A 137 -2.16 -8.40 1.15
C ILE A 137 -2.08 -8.82 -0.32
N CYS A 138 -0.90 -8.89 -0.93
CA CYS A 138 -0.75 -9.38 -2.32
C CYS A 138 -1.23 -10.83 -2.46
N SER A 139 -0.89 -11.69 -1.49
CA SER A 139 -1.39 -13.06 -1.44
C SER A 139 -2.91 -13.09 -1.31
N LEU A 140 -3.51 -12.23 -0.48
CA LEU A 140 -4.96 -12.11 -0.35
C LEU A 140 -5.64 -11.70 -1.65
N LEU A 141 -5.03 -10.81 -2.44
CA LEU A 141 -5.54 -10.43 -3.76
C LEU A 141 -5.48 -11.59 -4.78
N THR A 142 -4.55 -12.51 -4.60
CA THR A 142 -4.44 -13.70 -5.47
C THR A 142 -5.44 -14.78 -5.03
N ASP A 143 -5.50 -15.02 -3.72
CA ASP A 143 -6.30 -16.04 -3.07
C ASP A 143 -7.21 -15.41 -2.01
N ALA A 144 -8.37 -14.92 -2.45
CA ALA A 144 -9.37 -14.35 -1.55
C ALA A 144 -9.91 -15.41 -0.58
N ASN A 145 -10.28 -14.99 0.64
CA ASN A 145 -10.90 -15.86 1.64
C ASN A 145 -12.42 -15.62 1.69
N PRO A 146 -13.24 -16.40 0.96
CA PRO A 146 -14.67 -16.16 0.93
C PRO A 146 -15.37 -16.58 2.25
N ASP A 147 -14.72 -17.37 3.12
CA ASP A 147 -15.28 -17.89 4.39
C ASP A 147 -15.33 -16.86 5.51
N ASP A 148 -14.50 -15.81 5.44
CA ASP A 148 -14.55 -14.65 6.33
C ASP A 148 -14.62 -13.32 5.55
N PRO A 149 -15.73 -13.06 4.82
CA PRO A 149 -15.83 -11.91 3.94
C PRO A 149 -16.30 -10.66 4.68
N LEU A 150 -15.78 -9.49 4.29
CA LEU A 150 -16.39 -8.20 4.64
C LEU A 150 -17.56 -7.84 3.73
N VAL A 151 -17.60 -8.41 2.52
CA VAL A 151 -18.64 -8.19 1.52
C VAL A 151 -19.21 -9.54 1.10
N PRO A 152 -20.26 -10.04 1.80
CA PRO A 152 -20.82 -11.37 1.57
C PRO A 152 -21.32 -11.58 0.14
N GLU A 153 -21.82 -10.54 -0.52
CA GLU A 153 -22.33 -10.62 -1.89
C GLU A 153 -21.20 -10.95 -2.89
N ILE A 154 -20.04 -10.31 -2.73
CA ILE A 154 -18.86 -10.61 -3.56
C ILE A 154 -18.37 -12.03 -3.28
N ALA A 155 -18.35 -12.44 -2.01
CA ALA A 155 -17.95 -13.80 -1.62
C ALA A 155 -18.87 -14.88 -2.18
N GLN A 156 -20.17 -14.61 -2.25
CA GLN A 156 -21.14 -15.52 -2.84
C GLN A 156 -20.86 -15.70 -4.34
N ILE A 157 -20.67 -14.60 -5.08
CA ILE A 157 -20.35 -14.66 -6.51
C ILE A 157 -19.01 -15.36 -6.72
N TYR A 158 -17.99 -15.07 -5.90
CA TYR A 158 -16.69 -15.74 -5.95
C TYR A 158 -16.81 -17.28 -5.86
N ARG A 159 -17.72 -17.78 -5.00
CA ARG A 159 -17.97 -19.22 -4.84
C ARG A 159 -18.81 -19.82 -5.95
N THR A 160 -19.87 -19.14 -6.37
CA THR A 160 -20.87 -19.73 -7.28
C THR A 160 -20.58 -19.48 -8.75
N ASP A 161 -19.90 -18.38 -9.08
CA ASP A 161 -19.62 -17.96 -10.46
C ASP A 161 -18.30 -17.18 -10.52
N ARG A 162 -17.19 -17.93 -10.48
CA ARG A 162 -15.83 -17.37 -10.53
C ARG A 162 -15.57 -16.57 -11.81
N SER A 163 -16.15 -16.96 -12.94
CA SER A 163 -16.00 -16.25 -14.21
C SER A 163 -16.60 -14.85 -14.15
N LYS A 164 -17.82 -14.72 -13.62
CA LYS A 164 -18.47 -13.42 -13.40
C LYS A 164 -17.73 -12.57 -12.38
N HIS A 165 -17.26 -13.18 -11.29
CA HIS A 165 -16.43 -12.49 -10.30
C HIS A 165 -15.21 -11.86 -10.99
N ASP A 166 -14.43 -12.66 -11.72
CA ASP A 166 -13.17 -12.22 -12.32
C ASP A 166 -13.38 -11.23 -13.46
N ALA A 167 -14.50 -11.32 -14.20
CA ALA A 167 -14.88 -10.30 -15.18
C ALA A 167 -15.17 -8.95 -14.50
N THR A 168 -15.95 -8.95 -13.41
CA THR A 168 -16.29 -7.73 -12.66
C THR A 168 -15.06 -7.12 -12.00
N ALA A 169 -14.19 -7.94 -11.39
CA ALA A 169 -12.95 -7.48 -10.79
C ALA A 169 -12.00 -6.85 -11.83
N ARG A 170 -11.90 -7.42 -13.03
CA ARG A 170 -11.11 -6.83 -14.14
C ARG A 170 -11.70 -5.51 -14.62
N GLU A 171 -13.02 -5.38 -14.70
CA GLU A 171 -13.68 -4.12 -15.07
C GLU A 171 -13.36 -3.02 -14.05
N TRP A 172 -13.43 -3.33 -12.75
CA TRP A 172 -13.03 -2.39 -11.70
C TRP A 172 -11.56 -1.99 -11.80
N THR A 173 -10.68 -2.96 -12.08
CA THR A 173 -9.25 -2.73 -12.28
C THR A 173 -8.99 -1.83 -13.49
N ALA A 174 -9.69 -2.01 -14.60
CA ALA A 174 -9.57 -1.16 -15.77
C ALA A 174 -9.92 0.31 -15.46
N ASN A 175 -10.98 0.54 -14.66
CA ASN A 175 -11.35 1.89 -14.21
C ASN A 175 -10.27 2.54 -13.32
N VAL A 176 -9.60 1.74 -12.49
CA VAL A 176 -8.46 2.21 -11.68
C VAL A 176 -7.30 2.62 -12.59
N VAL A 177 -6.96 1.80 -13.59
CA VAL A 177 -5.89 2.10 -14.54
C VAL A 177 -6.19 3.37 -15.34
N GLU A 178 -7.39 3.50 -15.90
CA GLU A 178 -7.79 4.71 -16.64
C GLU A 178 -7.72 5.96 -15.76
N GLY A 179 -8.20 5.86 -14.52
CA GLY A 179 -8.12 6.96 -13.54
C GLY A 179 -6.68 7.38 -13.24
N PHE A 180 -5.77 6.42 -13.09
CA PHE A 180 -4.36 6.66 -12.86
C PHE A 180 -3.67 7.31 -14.07
N GLU A 181 -3.92 6.81 -15.28
CA GLU A 181 -3.38 7.39 -16.52
C GLU A 181 -3.82 8.83 -16.71
N ARG A 182 -5.10 9.13 -16.46
CA ARG A 182 -5.64 10.51 -16.52
C ARG A 182 -4.98 11.42 -15.51
N ALA A 183 -4.77 10.96 -14.27
CA ALA A 183 -4.05 11.71 -13.25
C ALA A 183 -2.60 11.99 -13.66
N ASN A 184 -1.91 11.00 -14.23
CA ASN A 184 -0.55 11.15 -14.74
C ASN A 184 -0.47 12.15 -15.90
N GLN A 185 -1.42 12.10 -16.84
CA GLN A 185 -1.48 13.03 -17.96
C GLN A 185 -1.72 14.47 -17.48
N TRP A 186 -2.64 14.65 -16.54
CA TRP A 186 -2.90 15.96 -15.92
C TRP A 186 -1.64 16.48 -15.22
N TYR A 187 -1.00 15.65 -14.40
CA TYR A 187 0.22 16.01 -13.69
C TYR A 187 1.38 16.37 -14.63
N GLY A 188 1.57 15.60 -15.69
CA GLY A 188 2.57 15.88 -16.72
C GLY A 188 2.31 17.20 -17.45
N SER A 189 1.05 17.55 -17.67
CA SER A 189 0.64 18.83 -18.28
C SER A 189 0.91 20.02 -17.36
N VAL A 190 0.66 19.87 -16.06
CA VAL A 190 0.93 20.92 -15.05
C VAL A 190 2.43 21.11 -14.80
N LYS A 191 3.23 20.03 -14.82
CA LYS A 191 4.69 20.09 -14.64
C LYS A 191 5.43 20.81 -15.76
N MET A 192 4.85 20.90 -16.96
CA MET A 192 5.41 21.72 -18.05
C MET A 192 5.32 23.23 -17.77
N GLU A 193 4.55 23.65 -16.76
CA GLU A 193 4.26 25.07 -16.51
C GLU A 193 4.98 25.65 -15.28
N GLN A 194 5.50 24.84 -14.34
CA GLN A 194 6.14 25.35 -13.10
C GLN A 194 7.35 24.50 -12.62
N HIS A 195 8.54 25.10 -12.68
CA HIS A 195 9.85 24.51 -12.33
C HIS A 195 10.16 24.32 -10.83
N LEU A 196 9.18 24.17 -9.95
CA LEU A 196 9.45 24.03 -8.51
C LEU A 196 8.41 23.18 -7.82
N TRP A 197 8.66 21.87 -7.69
CA TRP A 197 8.42 21.08 -6.46
C TRP A 197 8.71 19.58 -6.68
N ALA A 198 9.51 18.99 -5.79
CA ALA A 198 9.66 17.54 -5.60
C ALA A 198 9.42 17.25 -4.12
N PRO A 199 8.36 16.50 -3.78
CA PRO A 199 8.57 15.16 -3.21
C PRO A 199 7.55 14.09 -3.63
N ILE A 200 6.62 14.36 -4.56
CA ILE A 200 5.69 13.32 -5.09
C ILE A 200 6.37 12.38 -6.10
N GLY A 201 7.57 12.72 -6.60
CA GLY A 201 8.25 11.98 -7.66
C GLY A 201 8.64 10.54 -7.34
N VAL A 202 8.85 10.18 -6.06
CA VAL A 202 9.40 8.86 -5.71
C VAL A 202 8.36 7.74 -5.80
N VAL A 203 7.08 8.03 -5.47
CA VAL A 203 5.97 7.08 -5.69
C VAL A 203 5.66 6.93 -7.18
N PHE A 204 5.84 8.01 -7.95
CA PHE A 204 5.58 8.02 -9.38
C PHE A 204 6.65 7.26 -10.19
N GLU A 205 7.94 7.39 -9.88
CA GLU A 205 9.01 6.69 -10.63
C GLU A 205 8.97 5.17 -10.43
N ALA A 206 8.58 4.71 -9.23
CA ALA A 206 8.40 3.29 -8.92
C ALA A 206 7.21 2.67 -9.67
N ALA A 207 6.06 3.36 -9.72
CA ALA A 207 4.90 2.92 -10.52
C ALA A 207 5.18 3.00 -12.04
N ARG A 208 5.93 4.01 -12.49
CA ARG A 208 6.26 4.21 -13.91
C ARG A 208 7.20 3.12 -14.45
N SER A 209 8.12 2.61 -13.63
CA SER A 209 9.01 1.51 -14.02
C SER A 209 8.32 0.15 -14.04
N ALA A 210 7.20 -0.01 -13.33
CA ALA A 210 6.44 -1.27 -13.26
C ALA A 210 5.37 -1.43 -14.37
N VAL A 211 4.99 -0.35 -15.05
CA VAL A 211 3.93 -0.35 -16.10
C VAL A 211 4.50 -0.34 -17.52
N VAL A 212 5.80 -0.07 -17.70
CA VAL A 212 6.43 -0.13 -19.02
C VAL A 212 7.13 -1.48 -19.17
N PRO A 213 6.69 -2.38 -20.07
CA PRO A 213 7.52 -3.51 -20.44
C PRO A 213 8.81 -2.93 -21.01
N THR A 214 9.93 -3.23 -20.38
CA THR A 214 11.25 -2.97 -20.97
C THR A 214 11.33 -3.70 -22.30
N VAL A 215 10.97 -3.02 -23.39
CA VAL A 215 11.51 -3.29 -24.72
C VAL A 215 12.92 -2.71 -24.70
N VAL A 216 13.81 -3.36 -23.95
CA VAL A 216 15.25 -3.28 -24.20
C VAL A 216 15.51 -4.45 -25.13
N GLY A 217 15.45 -4.23 -26.44
CA GLY A 217 16.65 -3.73 -27.11
C GLY A 217 17.54 -4.92 -27.45
N CYS A 218 17.05 -5.82 -28.31
CA CYS A 218 17.91 -6.75 -29.04
C CYS A 218 18.75 -5.90 -30.00
N GLY A 219 19.90 -5.44 -29.52
CA GLY A 219 20.90 -4.70 -30.27
C GLY A 219 22.07 -5.59 -30.65
N SER A 220 22.04 -6.03 -31.91
CA SER A 220 23.21 -6.16 -32.80
C SER A 220 24.26 -7.25 -32.53
N SER A 221 24.34 -8.23 -33.44
CA SER A 221 25.62 -8.50 -34.11
C SER A 221 25.45 -9.14 -35.51
N SER A 222 25.70 -8.30 -36.52
CA SER A 222 26.41 -8.57 -37.78
C SER A 222 25.94 -9.63 -38.80
N ARG A 223 25.68 -9.12 -40.01
CA ARG A 223 26.21 -9.55 -41.33
C ARG A 223 25.71 -10.87 -41.94
N LEU A 224 24.94 -10.77 -43.04
CA LEU A 224 25.36 -11.10 -44.44
C LEU A 224 24.15 -11.46 -45.35
N PHE A 225 24.31 -11.12 -46.64
CA PHE A 225 23.50 -11.43 -47.83
C PHE A 225 22.23 -10.57 -48.02
N ALA A 226 22.25 -9.52 -48.86
CA ALA A 226 22.38 -9.46 -50.33
C ALA A 226 21.20 -10.09 -51.09
N ASP A 227 20.50 -9.22 -51.82
CA ASP A 227 19.62 -9.43 -52.99
C ASP A 227 18.56 -10.54 -52.95
N ASN A 228 17.29 -10.14 -53.04
CA ASN A 228 16.65 -10.16 -54.37
C ASN A 228 15.36 -9.31 -54.39
N ARG A 229 15.32 -8.37 -55.34
CA ARG A 229 14.08 -7.80 -55.88
C ARG A 229 13.28 -8.92 -56.57
N HIS A 230 11.99 -8.65 -56.82
CA HIS A 230 10.96 -9.39 -57.59
C HIS A 230 9.82 -9.78 -56.61
N ASN A 231 8.54 -9.54 -56.84
CA ASN A 231 7.77 -8.84 -57.85
C ASN A 231 6.33 -8.83 -57.27
N PHE A 232 5.63 -7.70 -57.20
CA PHE A 232 4.17 -7.70 -56.98
C PHE A 232 3.55 -6.96 -58.16
N PRO A 233 2.67 -7.57 -58.97
CA PRO A 233 1.77 -6.80 -59.78
C PRO A 233 0.47 -6.50 -59.03
N THR A 234 -0.01 -5.31 -59.34
CA THR A 234 -1.28 -4.67 -59.01
C THR A 234 -2.52 -5.42 -59.52
N ASN A 235 -3.61 -5.30 -58.76
CA ASN A 235 -5.04 -5.30 -59.11
C ASN A 235 -5.57 -6.17 -60.27
N ALA A 236 -6.51 -7.05 -59.93
CA ALA A 236 -7.84 -7.19 -60.54
C ALA A 236 -8.77 -7.94 -59.58
#